data_AF-A0A0G1ZVM2-F1
#
_entry.id   AF-A0A0G1ZVM2-F1
#
_cell.length_a   1.000
_cell.length_b   1.000
_cell.length_c   1.000
_cell.angle_alpha   90.00
_cell.angle_beta   90.00
_cell.angle_gamma   90.00
#
_symmetry.space_group_name_H-M   'P 1'
#
loop_
_entity.id
_entity.type
_entity.pdbx_description
1 polymer ?
#
loop_
_entity_poly.entity_id
_entity_poly.type
_entity_poly.pdbx_seq_one_letter_code
_entity_poly.pdbx_strand_id
1 'polypeptide(L)'
;MRRRVRKQTVIKVGIFVALVCVAFFAAPRLSYAASSLTGWAWSDNTGWISLNCLGLGTCGTVNYGLSVADNGTISGYAWSDNIGWISANSADLSGCPSGTCAATLSGTALTGWLKALAANGQGWDGWISLSGTSPYAYGPTFSGTIFSGYLWGSDVVGWIDFQYADNTPAPACTLTATPPSMIRDDPDGSTVTWTVSPGASTFNIPALGGPIVPPETNAIGVKVYPSQTTIYAGTVTDSFGQQNTCSATLTVGCNLTYTCTGAGNQTIHKLDTSCVESDITPSCNGVTNFCSPGSPACLDVPPIFNPTGTLTGHLQAIPSIVTKGDTTRLYWDVGNVSSCTVTDTDGHAPWTGIAAPAGGQQSWPIMQQTIFTLNCTPIGNATFVPESVPVNVVPIFEEPDRGL
;
A
#
# COMPACT_ATOMS: atom_id res chain seq x y z
N MET A 1 67.62 -24.86 -12.79
CA MET A 1 67.42 -23.84 -11.73
C MET A 1 65.94 -23.53 -11.57
N ARG A 2 65.38 -23.87 -10.39
CA ARG A 2 64.15 -23.36 -9.72
C ARG A 2 62.82 -23.30 -10.50
N ARG A 3 62.03 -24.38 -10.35
CA ARG A 3 60.56 -24.35 -10.30
C ARG A 3 60.10 -23.37 -9.19
N ARG A 4 59.19 -22.44 -9.48
CA ARG A 4 58.43 -21.70 -8.47
C ARG A 4 56.97 -22.15 -8.51
N VAL A 5 56.62 -23.04 -7.58
CA VAL A 5 55.25 -23.37 -7.21
C VAL A 5 54.74 -22.26 -6.29
N ARG A 6 53.70 -21.52 -6.68
CA ARG A 6 52.97 -20.63 -5.76
C ARG A 6 51.81 -21.41 -5.16
N LYS A 7 51.93 -21.75 -3.87
CA LYS A 7 50.83 -22.22 -3.02
C LYS A 7 49.87 -21.04 -2.80
N GLN A 8 48.61 -21.18 -3.21
CA GLN A 8 47.55 -20.28 -2.76
C GLN A 8 46.83 -20.94 -1.58
N THR A 9 46.88 -20.24 -0.45
CA THR A 9 46.35 -20.63 0.86
C THR A 9 44.83 -20.58 0.84
N VAL A 10 44.19 -21.70 1.16
CA VAL A 10 42.73 -21.80 1.36
C VAL A 10 42.39 -21.25 2.74
N ILE A 11 41.63 -20.16 2.82
CA ILE A 11 41.00 -19.69 4.05
C ILE A 11 39.52 -20.08 3.97
N LYS A 12 39.12 -21.05 4.79
CA LYS A 12 37.72 -21.36 5.08
C LYS A 12 37.26 -20.44 6.21
N VAL A 13 36.34 -19.52 5.92
CA VAL A 13 35.46 -18.91 6.93
C VAL A 13 34.03 -19.04 6.40
N GLY A 14 33.19 -19.70 7.18
CA GLY A 14 31.84 -20.06 6.79
C GLY A 14 30.77 -19.09 7.29
N ILE A 15 29.61 -19.21 6.62
CA ILE A 15 28.24 -19.20 7.16
C ILE A 15 27.47 -17.85 7.14
N PHE A 16 26.42 -17.89 6.31
CA PHE A 16 25.09 -17.26 6.39
C PHE A 16 24.95 -15.73 6.45
N VAL A 17 24.47 -15.13 5.36
CA VAL A 17 23.18 -14.41 5.34
C VAL A 17 22.55 -14.62 3.96
N ALA A 18 21.36 -15.21 3.96
CA ALA A 18 20.49 -15.35 2.81
C ALA A 18 20.01 -13.97 2.36
N LEU A 19 20.46 -13.54 1.18
CA LEU A 19 19.87 -12.40 0.48
C LEU A 19 19.16 -12.95 -0.76
N VAL A 20 18.05 -13.64 -0.49
CA VAL A 20 17.03 -13.90 -1.50
C VAL A 20 16.38 -12.55 -1.76
N CYS A 21 16.90 -11.80 -2.72
CA CYS A 21 16.06 -10.86 -3.45
C CYS A 21 15.03 -11.71 -4.19
N VAL A 22 13.87 -11.90 -3.55
CA VAL A 22 12.64 -12.32 -4.23
C VAL A 22 12.29 -11.19 -5.17
N ALA A 23 12.96 -11.16 -6.33
CA ALA A 23 12.40 -10.54 -7.51
C ALA A 23 11.13 -11.35 -7.77
N PHE A 24 10.01 -10.76 -7.40
CA PHE A 24 8.69 -11.18 -7.83
C PHE A 24 8.72 -11.10 -9.36
N PHE A 25 9.14 -12.19 -10.01
CA PHE A 25 8.84 -12.41 -11.41
C PHE A 25 7.32 -12.60 -11.46
N ALA A 26 6.59 -11.49 -11.46
CA ALA A 26 5.39 -11.42 -12.24
C ALA A 26 5.87 -11.63 -13.68
N ALA A 27 5.92 -12.90 -14.10
CA ALA A 27 5.92 -13.19 -15.52
C ALA A 27 4.77 -12.37 -16.10
N PRO A 28 4.97 -11.60 -17.18
CA PRO A 28 3.85 -10.99 -17.86
C PRO A 28 2.98 -12.15 -18.34
N ARG A 29 1.92 -12.46 -17.60
CA ARG A 29 0.85 -13.27 -18.14
C ARG A 29 0.19 -12.32 -19.13
N LEU A 30 0.53 -12.52 -20.40
CA LEU A 30 -0.19 -11.92 -21.50
C LEU A 30 -1.68 -12.10 -21.19
N SER A 31 -2.38 -10.98 -21.02
CA SER A 31 -3.82 -10.96 -21.23
C SER A 31 -4.01 -11.45 -22.66
N TYR A 32 -4.52 -12.66 -22.81
CA TYR A 32 -4.80 -13.22 -24.12
C TYR A 32 -5.89 -12.34 -24.73
N ALA A 33 -5.53 -11.52 -25.71
CA ALA A 33 -6.50 -10.83 -26.54
C ALA A 33 -6.96 -11.81 -27.63
N ALA A 34 -8.29 -11.98 -27.70
CA ALA A 34 -9.07 -12.76 -28.66
C ALA A 34 -8.93 -14.29 -28.53
N SER A 35 -10.05 -15.01 -28.43
CA SER A 35 -10.20 -16.40 -27.98
C SER A 35 -9.11 -17.38 -28.46
N SER A 36 -8.49 -18.11 -27.53
CA SER A 36 -7.60 -19.23 -27.87
C SER A 36 -8.44 -20.39 -28.39
N LEU A 37 -8.00 -21.02 -29.48
CA LEU A 37 -8.43 -22.38 -29.78
C LEU A 37 -7.76 -23.31 -28.76
N THR A 38 -8.57 -24.10 -28.08
CA THR A 38 -8.13 -25.05 -27.05
C THR A 38 -8.51 -26.47 -27.43
N GLY A 39 -7.99 -27.42 -26.67
CA GLY A 39 -8.24 -28.84 -26.91
C GLY A 39 -7.31 -29.43 -27.97
N TRP A 40 -7.85 -30.38 -28.74
CA TRP A 40 -7.08 -31.27 -29.59
C TRP A 40 -7.73 -31.44 -30.95
N ALA A 41 -6.95 -31.89 -31.92
CA ALA A 41 -7.46 -32.45 -33.16
C ALA A 41 -6.85 -33.84 -33.37
N TRP A 42 -7.54 -34.72 -34.08
CA TRP A 42 -7.11 -36.10 -34.30
C TRP A 42 -7.03 -36.41 -35.79
N SER A 43 -5.96 -37.05 -36.23
CA SER A 43 -5.87 -37.68 -37.54
C SER A 43 -5.46 -39.14 -37.38
N ASP A 44 -6.04 -40.02 -38.16
CA ASP A 44 -5.64 -41.44 -38.17
C ASP A 44 -4.21 -41.64 -38.72
N ASN A 45 -3.71 -40.71 -39.54
CA ASN A 45 -2.38 -40.80 -40.15
C ASN A 45 -1.29 -40.16 -39.28
N THR A 46 -1.64 -39.11 -38.53
CA THR A 46 -0.69 -38.26 -37.79
C THR A 46 -0.87 -38.34 -36.28
N GLY A 47 -1.99 -38.88 -35.80
CA GLY A 47 -2.32 -38.93 -34.38
C GLY A 47 -2.81 -37.59 -33.84
N TRP A 48 -2.55 -37.36 -32.54
CA TRP A 48 -3.00 -36.17 -31.84
C TRP A 48 -2.23 -34.91 -32.29
N ILE A 49 -2.99 -33.84 -32.46
CA ILE A 49 -2.51 -32.49 -32.71
C ILE A 49 -2.99 -31.63 -31.54
N SER A 50 -2.04 -31.08 -30.80
CA SER A 50 -2.27 -30.17 -29.69
C SER A 50 -2.45 -28.75 -30.22
N LEU A 51 -3.59 -28.13 -29.95
CA LEU A 51 -3.90 -26.79 -30.47
C LEU A 51 -3.32 -25.67 -29.62
N ASN A 52 -2.90 -25.98 -28.39
CA ASN A 52 -2.18 -25.07 -27.51
C ASN A 52 -1.37 -25.83 -26.45
N CYS A 53 -0.51 -25.10 -25.74
CA CYS A 53 0.35 -25.65 -24.70
C CYS A 53 -0.39 -26.00 -23.38
N LEU A 54 -1.67 -25.63 -23.23
CA LEU A 54 -2.41 -25.76 -21.96
C LEU A 54 -2.71 -27.22 -21.65
N GLY A 55 -3.21 -27.96 -22.64
CA GLY A 55 -3.55 -29.38 -22.49
C GLY A 55 -2.36 -30.28 -22.16
N LEU A 56 -1.14 -29.86 -22.52
CA LEU A 56 0.12 -30.54 -22.22
C LEU A 56 0.83 -30.00 -20.96
N GLY A 57 0.33 -28.91 -20.36
CA GLY A 57 1.01 -28.24 -19.24
C GLY A 57 2.39 -27.68 -19.60
N THR A 58 2.69 -27.45 -20.88
CA THR A 58 3.99 -27.03 -21.37
C THR A 58 4.13 -25.52 -21.49
N CYS A 59 3.07 -24.73 -21.25
CA CYS A 59 3.10 -23.28 -21.42
C CYS A 59 4.19 -22.54 -20.64
N GLY A 60 4.71 -23.14 -19.56
CA GLY A 60 5.84 -22.58 -18.80
C GLY A 60 7.21 -22.75 -19.47
N THR A 61 7.34 -23.69 -20.41
CA THR A 61 8.60 -24.01 -21.11
C THR A 61 8.50 -23.76 -22.62
N VAL A 62 7.38 -24.12 -23.24
CA VAL A 62 7.07 -23.94 -24.65
C VAL A 62 5.68 -23.34 -24.77
N ASN A 63 5.62 -22.03 -24.92
CA ASN A 63 4.37 -21.29 -25.07
C ASN A 63 3.94 -21.28 -26.55
N TYR A 64 2.89 -22.03 -26.87
CA TYR A 64 2.27 -22.06 -28.20
C TYR A 64 0.75 -22.17 -28.08
N GLY A 65 0.06 -21.73 -29.13
CA GLY A 65 -1.36 -21.91 -29.29
C GLY A 65 -1.88 -21.24 -30.54
N LEU A 66 -3.01 -21.72 -31.03
CA LEU A 66 -3.77 -21.04 -32.06
C LEU A 66 -4.71 -20.00 -31.41
N SER A 67 -4.70 -18.77 -31.91
CA SER A 67 -5.55 -17.66 -31.46
C SER A 67 -6.46 -17.19 -32.58
N VAL A 68 -7.73 -16.89 -32.27
CA VAL A 68 -8.67 -16.24 -33.20
C VAL A 68 -8.76 -14.76 -32.83
N ALA A 69 -8.34 -13.87 -33.71
CA ALA A 69 -8.46 -12.41 -33.55
C ALA A 69 -9.90 -11.92 -33.69
N ASP A 70 -10.20 -10.69 -33.24
CA ASP A 70 -11.54 -10.07 -33.34
C ASP A 70 -12.10 -10.02 -34.78
N ASN A 71 -11.21 -9.92 -35.77
CA ASN A 71 -11.58 -9.94 -37.19
C ASN A 71 -11.71 -11.36 -37.77
N GLY A 72 -11.63 -12.41 -36.93
CA GLY A 72 -11.68 -13.82 -37.30
C GLY A 72 -10.35 -14.41 -37.76
N THR A 73 -9.27 -13.64 -37.87
CA THR A 73 -7.97 -14.17 -38.33
C THR A 73 -7.39 -15.15 -37.32
N ILE A 74 -6.93 -16.31 -37.78
CA ILE A 74 -6.27 -17.31 -36.96
C ILE A 74 -4.76 -17.17 -37.13
N SER A 75 -4.04 -17.18 -36.02
CA SER A 75 -2.57 -17.14 -36.02
C SER A 75 -2.00 -17.99 -34.88
N GLY A 76 -0.68 -18.15 -34.85
CA GLY A 76 0.02 -18.98 -33.87
C GLY A 76 0.37 -20.37 -34.39
N TYR A 77 0.62 -21.30 -33.46
CA TYR A 77 1.13 -22.62 -33.76
C TYR A 77 0.35 -23.71 -33.02
N ALA A 78 0.22 -24.87 -33.67
CA ALA A 78 -0.17 -26.13 -33.08
C ALA A 78 1.01 -27.13 -33.16
N TRP A 79 0.95 -28.20 -32.38
CA TRP A 79 2.02 -29.18 -32.28
C TRP A 79 1.51 -30.61 -32.45
N SER A 80 2.24 -31.43 -33.17
CA SER A 80 2.08 -32.89 -33.18
C SER A 80 3.44 -33.55 -33.05
N ASP A 81 3.52 -34.63 -32.28
CA ASP A 81 4.76 -35.39 -32.15
C ASP A 81 5.17 -36.09 -33.47
N ASN A 82 4.22 -36.26 -34.40
CA ASN A 82 4.42 -36.98 -35.65
C ASN A 82 4.82 -36.07 -36.82
N ILE A 83 4.28 -34.86 -36.88
CA ILE A 83 4.54 -33.90 -37.99
C ILE A 83 5.11 -32.55 -37.53
N GLY A 84 5.41 -32.41 -36.24
CA GLY A 84 6.02 -31.23 -35.65
C GLY A 84 5.10 -30.01 -35.62
N TRP A 85 5.71 -28.83 -35.79
CA TRP A 85 5.02 -27.55 -35.74
C TRP A 85 4.09 -27.34 -36.94
N ILE A 86 2.86 -26.94 -36.65
CA ILE A 86 1.84 -26.54 -37.62
C ILE A 86 1.57 -25.05 -37.41
N SER A 87 1.78 -24.23 -38.43
CA SER A 87 1.65 -22.78 -38.36
C SER A 87 0.36 -22.28 -38.99
N ALA A 88 -0.28 -21.32 -38.32
CA ALA A 88 -1.34 -20.47 -38.86
C ALA A 88 -0.82 -19.05 -39.19
N ASN A 89 0.47 -18.77 -38.98
CA ASN A 89 1.00 -17.43 -39.16
C ASN A 89 1.09 -17.07 -40.63
N SER A 90 0.66 -15.86 -40.98
CA SER A 90 0.63 -15.37 -42.37
C SER A 90 1.97 -15.49 -43.10
N ALA A 91 3.09 -15.38 -42.38
CA ALA A 91 4.43 -15.56 -42.92
C ALA A 91 4.71 -16.98 -43.46
N ASP A 92 4.07 -18.00 -42.89
CA ASP A 92 4.27 -19.40 -43.27
C ASP A 92 3.22 -19.89 -44.29
N LEU A 93 2.18 -19.09 -44.55
CA LEU A 93 1.05 -19.45 -45.41
C LEU A 93 1.19 -18.93 -46.85
N SER A 94 2.28 -18.25 -47.20
CA SER A 94 2.51 -17.80 -48.57
C SER A 94 2.61 -19.00 -49.54
N GLY A 95 1.88 -18.94 -50.65
CA GLY A 95 1.93 -19.99 -51.68
C GLY A 95 1.04 -21.21 -51.37
N CYS A 96 -0.03 -21.03 -50.60
CA CYS A 96 -1.04 -22.07 -50.40
C CYS A 96 -1.61 -22.58 -51.75
N PRO A 97 -2.11 -23.83 -51.81
CA PRO A 97 -2.52 -24.44 -53.08
C PRO A 97 -3.66 -23.73 -53.82
N SER A 98 -4.61 -23.13 -53.09
CA SER A 98 -5.74 -22.42 -53.69
C SER A 98 -6.44 -21.47 -52.73
N GLY A 99 -7.25 -20.55 -53.27
CA GLY A 99 -8.08 -19.64 -52.48
C GLY A 99 -7.27 -18.65 -51.62
N THR A 100 -7.87 -18.21 -50.52
CA THR A 100 -7.23 -17.32 -49.56
C THR A 100 -6.34 -18.13 -48.63
N CYS A 101 -5.05 -17.80 -48.53
CA CYS A 101 -4.13 -18.56 -47.70
C CYS A 101 -4.37 -18.38 -46.20
N ALA A 102 -4.70 -17.16 -45.77
CA ALA A 102 -4.87 -16.83 -44.35
C ALA A 102 -5.96 -17.70 -43.70
N ALA A 103 -5.60 -18.35 -42.60
CA ALA A 103 -6.55 -19.07 -41.77
C ALA A 103 -7.52 -18.09 -41.11
N THR A 104 -8.81 -18.32 -41.25
CA THR A 104 -9.85 -17.45 -40.67
C THR A 104 -11.05 -18.26 -40.17
N LEU A 105 -11.64 -17.79 -39.07
CA LEU A 105 -12.96 -18.18 -38.58
C LEU A 105 -13.95 -17.07 -38.95
N SER A 106 -14.78 -17.31 -39.96
CA SER A 106 -15.79 -16.37 -40.43
C SER A 106 -17.19 -16.87 -40.05
N GLY A 107 -17.82 -16.21 -39.09
CA GLY A 107 -19.07 -16.69 -38.49
C GLY A 107 -18.82 -18.00 -37.76
N THR A 108 -19.27 -19.11 -38.35
CA THR A 108 -19.06 -20.46 -37.81
C THR A 108 -18.11 -21.31 -38.63
N ALA A 109 -17.62 -20.84 -39.78
CA ALA A 109 -16.85 -21.66 -40.71
C ALA A 109 -15.36 -21.31 -40.68
N LEU A 110 -14.52 -22.35 -40.68
CA LEU A 110 -13.08 -22.20 -40.90
C LEU A 110 -12.75 -22.16 -42.40
N THR A 111 -11.91 -21.22 -42.81
CA THR A 111 -11.44 -21.11 -44.20
C THR A 111 -9.95 -20.76 -44.26
N GLY A 112 -9.31 -21.13 -45.36
CA GLY A 112 -7.88 -20.92 -45.59
C GLY A 112 -7.05 -22.16 -45.28
N TRP A 113 -5.80 -21.95 -44.88
CA TRP A 113 -4.81 -23.03 -44.79
C TRP A 113 -3.96 -22.95 -43.52
N LEU A 114 -3.46 -24.10 -43.10
CA LEU A 114 -2.36 -24.25 -42.15
C LEU A 114 -1.16 -24.90 -42.83
N LYS A 115 0.03 -24.71 -42.26
CA LYS A 115 1.28 -25.25 -42.79
C LYS A 115 2.01 -26.09 -41.76
N ALA A 116 2.17 -27.38 -42.02
CA ALA A 116 3.12 -28.22 -41.28
C ALA A 116 4.55 -27.88 -41.72
N LEU A 117 5.35 -27.34 -40.81
CA LEU A 117 6.69 -26.82 -41.11
C LEU A 117 7.71 -27.93 -41.36
N ALA A 118 7.50 -29.11 -40.76
CA ALA A 118 8.36 -30.27 -40.97
C ALA A 118 8.28 -30.84 -42.39
N ALA A 119 7.28 -30.46 -43.20
CA ALA A 119 7.15 -30.93 -44.58
C ALA A 119 8.28 -30.45 -45.49
N ASN A 120 8.87 -29.29 -45.18
CA ASN A 120 9.93 -28.68 -45.98
C ASN A 120 11.14 -29.63 -46.07
N GLY A 121 11.37 -30.17 -47.28
CA GLY A 121 12.47 -31.11 -47.54
C GLY A 121 12.19 -32.57 -47.15
N GLN A 122 10.95 -32.92 -46.79
CA GLN A 122 10.55 -34.27 -46.34
C GLN A 122 9.57 -34.98 -47.30
N GLY A 123 9.47 -34.52 -48.55
CA GLY A 123 8.77 -35.25 -49.63
C GLY A 123 7.25 -35.07 -49.70
N TRP A 124 6.66 -34.12 -48.95
CA TRP A 124 5.26 -33.74 -49.07
C TRP A 124 5.09 -32.22 -48.93
N ASP A 125 3.92 -31.70 -49.28
CA ASP A 125 3.69 -30.27 -49.48
C ASP A 125 3.36 -29.48 -48.20
N GLY A 126 3.05 -30.14 -47.08
CA GLY A 126 2.83 -29.50 -45.78
C GLY A 126 1.48 -28.82 -45.60
N TRP A 127 0.61 -28.83 -46.61
CA TRP A 127 -0.59 -28.01 -46.60
C TRP A 127 -1.77 -28.73 -45.97
N ILE A 128 -2.43 -28.04 -45.03
CA ILE A 128 -3.67 -28.51 -44.40
C ILE A 128 -4.76 -27.50 -44.74
N SER A 129 -5.73 -27.92 -45.54
CA SER A 129 -6.88 -27.13 -45.94
C SER A 129 -7.92 -27.09 -44.82
N LEU A 130 -8.40 -25.89 -44.51
CA LEU A 130 -9.42 -25.69 -43.48
C LEU A 130 -10.85 -25.94 -43.97
N SER A 131 -11.08 -25.86 -45.28
CA SER A 131 -12.35 -26.20 -45.92
C SER A 131 -12.18 -26.41 -47.43
N GLY A 132 -13.10 -27.14 -48.04
CA GLY A 132 -13.07 -27.42 -49.47
C GLY A 132 -14.31 -28.15 -49.96
N THR A 133 -14.39 -28.38 -51.27
CA THR A 133 -15.54 -29.03 -51.93
C THR A 133 -15.21 -30.36 -52.60
N SER A 134 -13.94 -30.77 -52.60
CA SER A 134 -13.45 -31.98 -53.27
C SER A 134 -12.53 -32.77 -52.32
N PRO A 135 -12.65 -34.11 -52.24
CA PRO A 135 -13.58 -34.96 -52.99
C PRO A 135 -15.05 -34.81 -52.56
N TYR A 136 -15.28 -34.28 -51.36
CA TYR A 136 -16.60 -33.89 -50.84
C TYR A 136 -16.48 -32.53 -50.14
N ALA A 137 -17.60 -31.90 -49.82
CA ALA A 137 -17.58 -30.70 -48.99
C ALA A 137 -17.10 -31.03 -47.57
N TYR A 138 -16.09 -30.30 -47.10
CA TYR A 138 -15.53 -30.42 -45.75
C TYR A 138 -15.16 -29.05 -45.20
N GLY A 139 -14.94 -29.02 -43.90
CA GLY A 139 -14.60 -27.81 -43.14
C GLY A 139 -15.33 -27.82 -41.81
N PRO A 140 -14.61 -27.66 -40.68
CA PRO A 140 -15.28 -27.64 -39.39
C PRO A 140 -16.23 -26.46 -39.26
N THR A 141 -17.41 -26.72 -38.70
CA THR A 141 -18.36 -25.70 -38.30
C THR A 141 -18.40 -25.58 -36.79
N PHE A 142 -18.40 -24.34 -36.31
CA PHE A 142 -18.50 -23.99 -34.91
C PHE A 142 -19.97 -23.86 -34.50
N SER A 143 -20.41 -24.64 -33.50
CA SER A 143 -21.78 -24.58 -32.98
C SER A 143 -21.74 -24.58 -31.46
N GLY A 144 -22.18 -23.48 -30.85
CA GLY A 144 -22.12 -23.29 -29.40
C GLY A 144 -20.68 -23.10 -28.92
N THR A 145 -20.02 -24.20 -28.55
CA THR A 145 -18.68 -24.20 -27.94
C THR A 145 -17.69 -25.17 -28.60
N ILE A 146 -18.18 -26.11 -29.40
CA ILE A 146 -17.36 -27.15 -30.02
C ILE A 146 -17.38 -27.02 -31.54
N PHE A 147 -16.27 -27.42 -32.17
CA PHE A 147 -16.25 -27.63 -33.61
C PHE A 147 -16.83 -29.00 -33.96
N SER A 148 -17.29 -29.13 -35.20
CA SER A 148 -17.67 -30.41 -35.79
C SER A 148 -17.27 -30.45 -37.25
N GLY A 149 -16.65 -31.54 -37.69
CA GLY A 149 -16.17 -31.70 -39.06
C GLY A 149 -14.66 -31.84 -39.16
N TYR A 150 -14.18 -31.92 -40.40
CA TYR A 150 -12.82 -32.33 -40.71
C TYR A 150 -12.07 -31.28 -41.51
N LEU A 151 -10.76 -31.18 -41.24
CA LEU A 151 -9.76 -30.54 -42.07
C LEU A 151 -9.11 -31.60 -42.96
N TRP A 152 -8.41 -31.19 -44.02
CA TRP A 152 -7.75 -32.12 -44.94
C TRP A 152 -6.30 -31.76 -45.18
N GLY A 153 -5.38 -32.69 -44.92
CA GLY A 153 -3.94 -32.50 -45.14
C GLY A 153 -3.31 -33.55 -46.07
N SER A 154 -3.98 -33.82 -47.20
CA SER A 154 -3.51 -34.75 -48.25
C SER A 154 -3.26 -36.17 -47.72
N ASP A 155 -2.48 -36.98 -48.43
CA ASP A 155 -2.24 -38.39 -48.09
C ASP A 155 -1.40 -38.57 -46.82
N VAL A 156 -0.55 -37.58 -46.47
CA VAL A 156 0.35 -37.66 -45.32
C VAL A 156 -0.39 -37.40 -44.02
N VAL A 157 -1.13 -36.29 -43.93
CA VAL A 157 -1.86 -35.93 -42.70
C VAL A 157 -3.28 -36.46 -42.71
N GLY A 158 -3.88 -36.67 -43.88
CA GLY A 158 -5.22 -37.24 -44.01
C GLY A 158 -6.32 -36.29 -43.51
N TRP A 159 -7.45 -36.90 -43.16
CA TRP A 159 -8.55 -36.21 -42.49
C TRP A 159 -8.17 -35.92 -41.04
N ILE A 160 -8.35 -34.67 -40.63
CA ILE A 160 -8.15 -34.24 -39.25
C ILE A 160 -9.52 -33.91 -38.67
N ASP A 161 -9.97 -34.72 -37.73
CA ASP A 161 -11.16 -34.48 -36.94
C ASP A 161 -10.91 -33.34 -35.94
N PHE A 162 -11.72 -32.29 -36.05
CA PHE A 162 -11.61 -31.09 -35.23
C PHE A 162 -12.64 -31.06 -34.09
N GLN A 163 -13.36 -32.16 -33.83
CA GLN A 163 -14.45 -32.17 -32.83
C GLN A 163 -14.00 -31.95 -31.38
N TYR A 164 -12.71 -32.15 -31.09
CA TYR A 164 -12.12 -31.93 -29.76
C TYR A 164 -11.49 -30.54 -29.60
N ALA A 165 -11.67 -29.68 -30.61
CA ALA A 165 -11.28 -28.29 -30.57
C ALA A 165 -12.42 -27.44 -29.97
N ASP A 166 -12.04 -26.42 -29.21
CA ASP A 166 -12.96 -25.52 -28.53
C ASP A 166 -12.48 -24.07 -28.72
N ASN A 167 -13.41 -23.14 -28.97
CA ASN A 167 -13.14 -21.70 -29.10
C ASN A 167 -13.87 -20.86 -28.04
N THR A 168 -14.20 -21.48 -26.91
CA THR A 168 -14.78 -20.79 -25.77
C THR A 168 -13.79 -19.74 -25.27
N PRO A 169 -14.25 -18.50 -25.05
CA PRO A 169 -13.44 -17.52 -24.36
C PRO A 169 -13.06 -18.03 -22.96
N ALA A 170 -11.88 -17.65 -22.47
CA ALA A 170 -11.49 -17.88 -21.09
C ALA A 170 -12.61 -17.42 -20.13
N PRO A 171 -12.83 -18.14 -19.01
CA PRO A 171 -13.88 -17.79 -18.07
C PRO A 171 -13.67 -16.36 -17.55
N ALA A 172 -14.76 -15.61 -17.38
CA ALA A 172 -14.72 -14.27 -16.83
C ALA A 172 -14.86 -14.31 -15.31
N CYS A 173 -14.33 -13.30 -14.63
CA CYS A 173 -14.54 -13.12 -13.20
C CYS A 173 -14.63 -11.64 -12.84
N THR A 174 -15.30 -11.34 -11.73
CA THR A 174 -15.29 -10.02 -11.11
C THR A 174 -15.01 -10.16 -9.62
N LEU A 175 -14.24 -9.22 -9.05
CA LEU A 175 -14.13 -9.06 -7.60
C LEU A 175 -14.68 -7.68 -7.23
N THR A 176 -15.30 -7.59 -6.07
CA THR A 176 -15.74 -6.34 -5.48
C THR A 176 -15.40 -6.33 -3.99
N ALA A 177 -14.89 -5.20 -3.49
CA ALA A 177 -14.79 -4.96 -2.05
C ALA A 177 -15.93 -4.02 -1.64
N THR A 178 -16.73 -4.44 -0.66
CA THR A 178 -17.88 -3.67 -0.17
C THR A 178 -17.81 -3.48 1.34
N PRO A 179 -17.64 -2.24 1.85
CA PRO A 179 -17.39 -1.01 1.10
C PRO A 179 -15.99 -1.00 0.41
N PRO A 180 -15.78 -0.19 -0.65
CA PRO A 180 -14.50 -0.12 -1.37
C PRO A 180 -13.40 0.64 -0.62
N SER A 181 -13.77 1.31 0.48
CA SER A 181 -12.86 2.01 1.38
C SER A 181 -13.28 1.80 2.83
N MET A 182 -12.32 1.69 3.74
CA MET A 182 -12.54 1.57 5.18
C MET A 182 -11.46 2.33 5.97
N ILE A 183 -11.73 2.57 7.25
CA ILE A 183 -10.70 3.05 8.19
C ILE A 183 -9.98 1.83 8.79
N ARG A 184 -8.68 1.95 9.04
CA ARG A 184 -7.88 0.91 9.71
C ARG A 184 -8.49 0.59 11.07
N ASP A 185 -8.53 -0.70 11.41
CA ASP A 185 -9.09 -1.21 12.66
C ASP A 185 -10.62 -1.02 12.82
N ASP A 186 -11.33 -0.70 11.75
CA ASP A 186 -12.80 -0.65 11.73
C ASP A 186 -13.39 -2.06 11.99
N PRO A 187 -14.26 -2.23 13.01
CA PRO A 187 -14.87 -3.51 13.36
C PRO A 187 -15.78 -4.07 12.25
N ASP A 188 -16.33 -3.20 11.41
CA ASP A 188 -17.24 -3.57 10.32
C ASP A 188 -16.49 -4.08 9.09
N GLY A 189 -15.20 -3.77 8.95
CA GLY A 189 -14.34 -4.32 7.90
C GLY A 189 -14.83 -4.02 6.48
N SER A 190 -14.35 -4.81 5.51
CA SER A 190 -14.92 -4.86 4.17
C SER A 190 -15.18 -6.31 3.77
N THR A 191 -16.15 -6.54 2.90
CA THR A 191 -16.45 -7.87 2.37
C THR A 191 -15.98 -7.96 0.93
N VAL A 192 -15.07 -8.88 0.65
CA VAL A 192 -14.63 -9.19 -0.72
C VAL A 192 -15.56 -10.25 -1.28
N THR A 193 -16.34 -9.88 -2.28
CA THR A 193 -17.21 -10.77 -3.05
C THR A 193 -16.63 -11.00 -4.44
N TRP A 194 -17.02 -12.11 -5.05
CA TRP A 194 -16.64 -12.42 -6.42
C TRP A 194 -17.77 -13.11 -7.17
N THR A 195 -17.75 -12.96 -8.48
CA THR A 195 -18.57 -13.75 -9.41
C THR A 195 -17.68 -14.33 -10.49
N VAL A 196 -18.03 -15.53 -10.94
CA VAL A 196 -17.34 -16.21 -12.05
C VAL A 196 -18.36 -16.59 -13.11
N SER A 197 -17.94 -16.60 -14.38
CA SER A 197 -18.79 -17.09 -15.45
C SER A 197 -18.98 -18.61 -15.35
N PRO A 198 -20.09 -19.15 -15.89
CA PRO A 198 -20.22 -20.59 -16.11
C PRO A 198 -19.03 -21.15 -16.89
N GLY A 199 -18.63 -22.40 -16.60
CA GLY A 199 -17.48 -23.06 -17.24
C GLY A 199 -16.15 -22.94 -16.47
N ALA A 200 -16.09 -22.12 -15.41
CA ALA A 200 -14.94 -22.09 -14.53
C ALA A 200 -14.79 -23.40 -13.73
N SER A 201 -13.57 -23.96 -13.70
CA SER A 201 -13.21 -25.16 -12.94
C SER A 201 -12.65 -24.81 -11.56
N THR A 202 -11.88 -23.71 -11.46
CA THR A 202 -11.26 -23.25 -10.23
C THR A 202 -11.20 -21.72 -10.21
N PHE A 203 -11.23 -21.14 -9.01
CA PHE A 203 -11.00 -19.72 -8.82
C PHE A 203 -10.09 -19.49 -7.61
N ASN A 204 -8.96 -18.83 -7.79
CA ASN A 204 -7.96 -18.67 -6.73
C ASN A 204 -7.78 -17.21 -6.36
N ILE A 205 -7.99 -16.88 -5.08
CA ILE A 205 -7.64 -15.58 -4.50
C ILE A 205 -6.57 -15.84 -3.43
N PRO A 206 -5.27 -15.69 -3.75
CA PRO A 206 -4.18 -16.02 -2.82
C PRO A 206 -4.29 -15.30 -1.47
N ALA A 207 -4.70 -14.02 -1.49
CA ALA A 207 -4.86 -13.20 -0.29
C ALA A 207 -5.94 -13.72 0.67
N LEU A 208 -6.85 -14.58 0.22
CA LEU A 208 -7.93 -15.17 1.02
C LEU A 208 -7.67 -16.64 1.39
N GLY A 209 -6.47 -17.17 1.12
CA GLY A 209 -6.09 -18.50 1.58
C GLY A 209 -6.31 -19.65 0.58
N GLY A 210 -6.54 -19.36 -0.71
CA GLY A 210 -6.28 -20.33 -1.78
C GLY A 210 -7.43 -20.60 -2.75
N PRO A 211 -7.34 -21.71 -3.51
CA PRO A 211 -8.25 -22.02 -4.60
C PRO A 211 -9.62 -22.48 -4.09
N ILE A 212 -10.66 -21.87 -4.63
CA ILE A 212 -12.07 -22.19 -4.42
C ILE A 212 -12.49 -23.17 -5.52
N VAL A 213 -12.94 -24.36 -5.11
CA VAL A 213 -13.29 -25.47 -6.00
C VAL A 213 -14.55 -26.20 -5.48
N PRO A 214 -15.62 -26.34 -6.27
CA PRO A 214 -15.88 -25.60 -7.51
C PRO A 214 -16.05 -24.10 -7.22
N PRO A 215 -15.76 -23.23 -8.19
CA PRO A 215 -15.94 -21.80 -7.98
C PRO A 215 -17.44 -21.47 -7.95
N GLU A 216 -17.90 -20.85 -6.87
CA GLU A 216 -19.31 -20.48 -6.70
C GLU A 216 -19.65 -19.27 -7.58
N THR A 217 -20.75 -19.36 -8.35
CA THR A 217 -21.19 -18.29 -9.26
C THR A 217 -21.72 -17.04 -8.55
N ASN A 218 -21.89 -17.07 -7.22
CA ASN A 218 -22.26 -15.94 -6.36
C ASN A 218 -21.84 -16.25 -4.92
N ALA A 219 -20.54 -16.23 -4.64
CA ALA A 219 -20.04 -16.63 -3.33
C ALA A 219 -20.52 -15.70 -2.21
N ILE A 220 -20.75 -16.28 -1.04
CA ILE A 220 -20.88 -15.52 0.21
C ILE A 220 -19.50 -14.92 0.46
N GLY A 221 -19.38 -13.60 0.30
CA GLY A 221 -18.08 -12.91 0.35
C GLY A 221 -17.33 -13.11 1.66
N VAL A 222 -16.01 -12.92 1.62
CA VAL A 222 -15.12 -13.06 2.78
C VAL A 222 -14.91 -11.70 3.42
N LYS A 223 -15.14 -11.62 4.73
CA LYS A 223 -14.86 -10.41 5.50
C LYS A 223 -13.36 -10.27 5.73
N VAL A 224 -12.82 -9.08 5.44
CA VAL A 224 -11.40 -8.76 5.50
C VAL A 224 -11.13 -7.50 6.33
N TYR A 225 -9.94 -7.47 6.93
CA TYR A 225 -9.47 -6.40 7.82
C TYR A 225 -8.01 -6.05 7.54
N PRO A 226 -7.67 -5.61 6.32
CA PRO A 226 -6.28 -5.27 6.03
C PRO A 226 -5.84 -4.00 6.76
N SER A 227 -4.58 -3.95 7.19
CA SER A 227 -3.99 -2.80 7.87
C SER A 227 -3.54 -1.68 6.92
N GLN A 228 -3.51 -1.95 5.61
CA GLN A 228 -3.10 -1.03 4.55
C GLN A 228 -3.93 -1.28 3.29
N THR A 229 -3.93 -0.30 2.38
CA THR A 229 -4.57 -0.45 1.06
C THR A 229 -4.07 -1.73 0.39
N THR A 230 -5.00 -2.62 0.05
CA THR A 230 -4.72 -3.98 -0.40
C THR A 230 -5.44 -4.26 -1.72
N ILE A 231 -4.72 -4.85 -2.67
CA ILE A 231 -5.29 -5.32 -3.94
C ILE A 231 -5.57 -6.81 -3.81
N TYR A 232 -6.85 -7.18 -3.89
CA TYR A 232 -7.27 -8.57 -4.00
C TYR A 232 -7.29 -8.95 -5.47
N ALA A 233 -6.44 -9.89 -5.87
CA ALA A 233 -6.38 -10.42 -7.23
C ALA A 233 -6.87 -11.87 -7.25
N GLY A 234 -7.82 -12.16 -8.13
CA GLY A 234 -8.34 -13.49 -8.39
C GLY A 234 -7.91 -13.99 -9.77
N THR A 235 -7.65 -15.29 -9.88
CA THR A 235 -7.43 -15.98 -11.15
C THR A 235 -8.48 -17.08 -11.31
N VAL A 236 -9.29 -16.97 -12.36
CA VAL A 236 -10.27 -18.00 -12.74
C VAL A 236 -9.67 -18.89 -13.82
N THR A 237 -9.87 -20.21 -13.70
CA THR A 237 -9.37 -21.20 -14.66
C THR A 237 -10.52 -22.12 -15.08
N ASP A 238 -10.60 -22.54 -16.35
CA ASP A 238 -11.55 -23.55 -16.84
C ASP A 238 -10.96 -24.97 -16.84
N SER A 239 -11.67 -25.95 -17.40
CA SER A 239 -11.20 -27.33 -17.53
C SER A 239 -10.09 -27.53 -18.56
N PHE A 240 -9.93 -26.59 -19.49
CA PHE A 240 -8.91 -26.62 -20.54
C PHE A 240 -7.64 -25.85 -20.16
N GLY A 241 -7.64 -25.22 -18.99
CA GLY A 241 -6.53 -24.44 -18.46
C GLY A 241 -6.52 -22.97 -18.89
N GLN A 242 -7.55 -22.49 -19.59
CA GLN A 242 -7.63 -21.06 -19.90
C GLN A 242 -7.82 -20.27 -18.62
N GLN A 243 -7.16 -19.11 -18.56
CA GLN A 243 -7.17 -18.27 -17.37
C GLN A 243 -7.58 -16.85 -17.68
N ASN A 244 -8.29 -16.25 -16.75
CA ASN A 244 -8.52 -14.82 -16.71
C ASN A 244 -8.30 -14.29 -15.29
N THR A 245 -8.02 -13.00 -15.17
CA THR A 245 -7.75 -12.35 -13.89
C THR A 245 -8.67 -11.18 -13.67
N CYS A 246 -9.07 -10.99 -12.43
CA CYS A 246 -9.88 -9.87 -11.98
C CYS A 246 -9.33 -9.38 -10.64
N SER A 247 -9.55 -8.11 -10.33
CA SER A 247 -9.02 -7.51 -9.11
C SER A 247 -9.97 -6.49 -8.50
N ALA A 248 -9.95 -6.40 -7.18
CA ALA A 248 -10.59 -5.34 -6.42
C ALA A 248 -9.55 -4.67 -5.50
N THR A 249 -9.55 -3.34 -5.50
CA THR A 249 -8.71 -2.56 -4.58
C THR A 249 -9.56 -2.12 -3.41
N LEU A 250 -9.15 -2.49 -2.20
CA LEU A 250 -9.72 -1.98 -0.96
C LEU A 250 -8.80 -0.88 -0.42
N THR A 251 -9.31 0.35 -0.40
CA THR A 251 -8.56 1.50 0.11
C THR A 251 -8.69 1.55 1.63
N VAL A 252 -7.55 1.60 2.33
CA VAL A 252 -7.54 1.73 3.79
C VAL A 252 -6.99 3.11 4.16
N GLY A 253 -7.81 3.90 4.84
CA GLY A 253 -7.40 5.16 5.45
C GLY A 253 -7.16 5.00 6.95
N CYS A 254 -6.48 5.96 7.56
CA CYS A 254 -6.32 6.06 9.01
C CYS A 254 -6.90 7.36 9.55
N ASN A 255 -7.23 7.37 10.84
CA ASN A 255 -7.52 8.62 11.52
C ASN A 255 -6.20 9.37 11.77
N LEU A 256 -6.17 10.65 11.41
CA LEU A 256 -5.04 11.51 11.73
C LEU A 256 -4.87 11.58 13.24
N THR A 257 -3.74 11.10 13.74
CA THR A 257 -3.42 11.12 15.17
C THR A 257 -2.01 11.62 15.40
N TYR A 258 -1.83 12.30 16.53
CA TYR A 258 -0.54 12.76 17.03
C TYR A 258 -0.31 12.12 18.38
N THR A 259 0.76 11.35 18.52
CA THR A 259 1.16 10.71 19.76
C THR A 259 2.53 11.22 20.16
N CYS A 260 2.87 11.04 21.43
CA CYS A 260 4.13 11.50 21.98
C CYS A 260 4.94 10.32 22.46
N THR A 261 6.23 10.38 22.21
CA THR A 261 7.15 9.25 22.27
C THR A 261 8.57 9.78 22.48
N GLY A 262 9.52 8.88 22.73
CA GLY A 262 10.89 9.22 23.09
C GLY A 262 11.05 9.56 24.57
N ALA A 263 12.30 9.72 25.01
CA ALA A 263 12.61 10.08 26.40
C ALA A 263 12.02 11.46 26.74
N GLY A 264 11.22 11.54 27.81
CA GLY A 264 10.59 12.79 28.25
C GLY A 264 9.47 13.32 27.37
N ASN A 265 8.86 12.48 26.50
CA ASN A 265 7.74 12.88 25.65
C ASN A 265 8.10 14.06 24.71
N GLN A 266 9.21 13.91 23.99
CA GLN A 266 9.82 14.99 23.21
C GLN A 266 9.58 14.88 21.71
N THR A 267 9.22 13.70 21.19
CA THR A 267 8.96 13.51 19.76
C THR A 267 7.46 13.43 19.51
N ILE A 268 6.97 14.22 18.56
CA ILE A 268 5.60 14.12 18.04
C ILE A 268 5.60 13.11 16.91
N HIS A 269 4.94 11.98 17.12
CA HIS A 269 4.71 10.96 16.09
C HIS A 269 3.35 11.20 15.47
N LYS A 270 3.34 11.29 14.14
CA LYS A 270 2.17 11.51 13.32
C LYS A 270 1.84 10.22 12.60
N LEU A 271 0.60 9.76 12.75
CA LEU A 271 -0.02 8.81 11.85
C LEU A 271 -0.97 9.58 10.94
N ASP A 272 -0.66 9.62 9.64
CA ASP A 272 -1.47 10.35 8.67
C ASP A 272 -2.69 9.57 8.18
N THR A 273 -3.50 10.19 7.33
CA THR A 273 -4.72 9.59 6.78
C THR A 273 -4.46 8.45 5.79
N SER A 274 -3.22 8.29 5.33
CA SER A 274 -2.76 7.19 4.47
C SER A 274 -2.07 6.07 5.27
N CYS A 275 -2.18 6.11 6.60
CA CYS A 275 -1.57 5.15 7.52
C CYS A 275 -0.03 5.16 7.49
N VAL A 276 0.58 6.28 7.09
CA VAL A 276 2.03 6.47 7.13
C VAL A 276 2.42 7.08 8.48
N GLU A 277 3.36 6.44 9.15
CA GLU A 277 3.95 6.92 10.39
C GLU A 277 5.17 7.79 10.09
N SER A 278 5.27 8.93 10.76
CA SER A 278 6.37 9.87 10.61
C SER A 278 6.58 10.70 11.87
N ASP A 279 7.82 11.15 12.08
CA ASP A 279 8.16 12.02 13.21
C ASP A 279 8.21 13.47 12.74
N ILE A 280 7.59 14.37 13.51
CA ILE A 280 7.68 15.80 13.22
C ILE A 280 9.02 16.32 13.71
N THR A 281 9.76 16.97 12.81
CA THR A 281 11.05 17.60 13.10
C THR A 281 10.97 19.13 12.97
N PRO A 282 11.63 19.89 13.86
CA PRO A 282 12.47 19.44 14.98
C PRO A 282 11.65 18.87 16.16
N SER A 283 12.25 17.96 16.92
CA SER A 283 11.65 17.43 18.16
C SER A 283 11.55 18.54 19.22
N CYS A 284 10.66 18.35 20.19
CA CYS A 284 10.56 19.22 21.35
C CYS A 284 11.85 19.17 22.18
N ASN A 285 12.18 20.27 22.84
CA ASN A 285 13.42 20.45 23.61
C ASN A 285 13.37 19.69 24.94
N GLY A 286 12.18 19.36 25.45
CA GLY A 286 12.01 18.70 26.75
C GLY A 286 12.26 19.61 27.96
N VAL A 287 12.94 20.75 27.76
CA VAL A 287 13.15 21.80 28.77
C VAL A 287 12.21 22.99 28.54
N THR A 288 12.15 23.52 27.33
CA THR A 288 11.35 24.71 27.01
C THR A 288 9.94 24.38 26.54
N ASN A 289 9.78 23.23 25.88
CA ASN A 289 8.52 22.76 25.34
C ASN A 289 8.45 21.22 25.35
N PHE A 290 7.24 20.70 25.33
CA PHE A 290 6.95 19.28 25.45
C PHE A 290 5.91 18.84 24.42
N CYS A 291 5.87 17.54 24.11
CA CYS A 291 4.83 16.96 23.28
C CYS A 291 3.58 16.68 24.11
N SER A 292 2.41 17.01 23.57
CA SER A 292 1.10 16.63 24.12
C SER A 292 0.30 15.82 23.09
N PRO A 293 -0.23 14.63 23.43
CA PRO A 293 -1.02 13.82 22.50
C PRO A 293 -2.19 14.60 21.92
N GLY A 294 -2.40 14.45 20.61
CA GLY A 294 -3.40 15.18 19.83
C GLY A 294 -2.94 16.53 19.29
N SER A 295 -1.78 17.05 19.72
CA SER A 295 -1.22 18.30 19.20
C SER A 295 -0.24 18.05 18.05
N PRO A 296 -0.35 18.79 16.92
CA PRO A 296 0.64 18.75 15.85
C PRO A 296 1.92 19.57 16.17
N ALA A 297 1.95 20.27 17.31
CA ALA A 297 3.05 21.15 17.70
C ALA A 297 3.43 20.96 19.18
N CYS A 298 4.69 21.29 19.49
CA CYS A 298 5.17 21.32 20.87
C CYS A 298 4.46 22.43 21.65
N LEU A 299 4.10 22.14 22.90
CA LEU A 299 3.50 23.10 23.81
C LEU A 299 4.57 23.63 24.77
N ASP A 300 4.59 24.94 25.00
CA ASP A 300 5.54 25.57 25.93
C ASP A 300 5.18 25.25 27.39
N VAL A 301 6.20 25.13 28.23
CA VAL A 301 6.00 24.90 29.67
C VAL A 301 5.54 26.20 30.34
N PRO A 302 4.34 26.24 30.99
CA PRO A 302 3.86 27.47 31.61
C PRO A 302 4.64 27.80 32.89
N PRO A 303 4.82 29.10 33.22
CA PRO A 303 5.31 29.53 34.54
C PRO A 303 4.47 28.93 35.67
N ILE A 304 5.14 28.40 36.69
CA ILE A 304 4.48 27.80 37.86
C ILE A 304 4.87 28.52 39.15
N PHE A 305 4.00 28.42 40.15
CA PHE A 305 4.31 28.81 41.51
C PHE A 305 4.90 27.61 42.26
N ASN A 306 6.03 27.80 42.92
CA ASN A 306 6.61 26.79 43.81
C ASN A 306 6.17 27.08 45.26
N PRO A 307 5.29 26.24 45.85
CA PRO A 307 4.80 26.52 47.19
C PRO A 307 5.90 26.32 48.24
N THR A 308 6.36 27.41 48.85
CA THR A 308 7.24 27.38 50.02
C THR A 308 6.53 27.98 51.23
N GLY A 309 6.37 27.21 52.31
CA GLY A 309 5.77 27.71 53.55
C GLY A 309 4.29 28.10 53.42
N THR A 310 3.93 29.33 53.82
CA THR A 310 2.56 29.84 53.84
C THR A 310 2.18 30.68 52.61
N LEU A 311 2.97 30.60 51.55
CA LEU A 311 2.78 31.41 50.35
C LEU A 311 1.60 30.92 49.49
N THR A 312 0.76 31.83 49.02
CA THR A 312 -0.48 31.52 48.27
C THR A 312 -0.46 31.94 46.79
N GLY A 313 0.60 32.58 46.32
CA GLY A 313 0.75 33.11 44.96
C GLY A 313 2.22 33.37 44.61
N HIS A 314 2.51 33.80 43.38
CA HIS A 314 3.90 33.99 42.94
C HIS A 314 4.59 35.13 43.69
N LEU A 315 3.87 36.17 44.12
CA LEU A 315 4.36 37.28 44.94
C LEU A 315 3.50 37.55 46.18
N GLN A 316 4.12 37.70 47.35
CA GLN A 316 3.42 38.05 48.59
C GLN A 316 4.24 38.97 49.50
N ALA A 317 3.56 39.93 50.15
CA ALA A 317 4.13 40.82 51.17
C ALA A 317 3.62 40.47 52.57
N ILE A 318 4.52 40.32 53.54
CA ILE A 318 4.19 40.01 54.95
C ILE A 318 5.01 40.91 55.89
N PRO A 319 4.37 41.79 56.67
CA PRO A 319 2.94 42.12 56.65
C PRO A 319 2.56 42.96 55.42
N SER A 320 1.32 42.86 54.94
CA SER A 320 0.80 43.69 53.83
C SER A 320 0.34 45.09 54.27
N ILE A 321 0.42 45.38 55.56
CA ILE A 321 0.11 46.68 56.17
C ILE A 321 1.21 46.99 57.19
N VAL A 322 1.81 48.17 57.11
CA VAL A 322 2.94 48.61 57.97
C VAL A 322 2.71 50.02 58.51
N THR A 323 3.38 50.41 59.60
CA THR A 323 3.35 51.83 60.01
C THR A 323 4.27 52.67 59.12
N LYS A 324 4.07 53.98 59.10
CA LYS A 324 4.86 54.86 58.22
C LYS A 324 6.34 54.82 58.61
N GLY A 325 7.21 54.46 57.68
CA GLY A 325 8.65 54.30 57.91
C GLY A 325 9.09 52.89 58.28
N ASP A 326 8.15 51.96 58.53
CA ASP A 326 8.47 50.54 58.70
C ASP A 326 8.71 49.84 57.35
N THR A 327 9.29 48.64 57.41
CA THR A 327 9.56 47.79 56.24
C THR A 327 8.64 46.56 56.24
N THR A 328 8.32 46.05 55.05
CA THR A 328 7.70 44.72 54.88
C THR A 328 8.74 43.69 54.40
N ARG A 329 8.38 42.40 54.38
CA ARG A 329 9.16 41.34 53.72
C ARG A 329 8.37 40.78 52.54
N LEU A 330 9.02 40.71 51.39
CA LEU A 330 8.47 40.14 50.17
C LEU A 330 8.99 38.74 49.92
N TYR A 331 8.10 37.89 49.42
CA TYR A 331 8.37 36.50 49.13
C TYR A 331 7.87 36.20 47.71
N TRP A 332 8.70 35.52 46.93
CA TRP A 332 8.34 34.97 45.63
C TRP A 332 9.14 33.69 45.38
N ASP A 333 8.55 32.75 44.64
CA ASP A 333 9.23 31.55 44.13
C ASP A 333 8.50 31.06 42.88
N VAL A 334 9.12 31.30 41.72
CA VAL A 334 8.54 31.03 40.41
C VAL A 334 9.38 30.00 39.68
N GLY A 335 8.74 28.89 39.29
CA GLY A 335 9.32 27.86 38.43
C GLY A 335 9.01 28.10 36.94
N ASN A 336 9.73 27.39 36.07
CA ASN A 336 9.58 27.45 34.60
C ASN A 336 9.83 28.85 33.98
N VAL A 337 10.66 29.66 34.64
CA VAL A 337 11.10 31.00 34.20
C VAL A 337 12.63 31.09 34.21
N SER A 338 13.19 31.90 33.31
CA SER A 338 14.64 32.12 33.21
C SER A 338 15.14 33.20 34.15
N SER A 339 14.31 34.22 34.40
CA SER A 339 14.59 35.32 35.32
C SER A 339 13.30 35.97 35.81
N CYS A 340 13.35 36.56 37.00
CA CYS A 340 12.29 37.43 37.51
C CYS A 340 12.88 38.72 38.08
N THR A 341 12.09 39.79 38.01
CA THR A 341 12.38 41.11 38.56
C THR A 341 11.20 41.59 39.38
N VAL A 342 11.47 42.09 40.58
CA VAL A 342 10.48 42.76 41.44
C VAL A 342 10.79 44.25 41.46
N THR A 343 9.83 45.06 41.04
CA THR A 343 9.90 46.54 41.07
C THR A 343 8.88 47.08 42.05
N ASP A 344 9.06 48.33 42.48
CA ASP A 344 8.06 49.06 43.25
C ASP A 344 7.69 50.40 42.63
N THR A 345 6.56 50.96 43.07
CA THR A 345 6.05 52.25 42.61
C THR A 345 6.85 53.46 43.10
N ASP A 346 7.70 53.29 44.10
CA ASP A 346 8.52 54.37 44.67
C ASP A 346 9.88 54.51 43.94
N GLY A 347 10.16 53.61 42.98
CA GLY A 347 11.30 53.71 42.06
C GLY A 347 12.63 53.23 42.64
N HIS A 348 12.60 52.37 43.66
CA HIS A 348 13.84 51.77 44.18
C HIS A 348 14.46 50.77 43.19
N ALA A 349 15.71 50.39 43.46
CA ALA A 349 16.41 49.42 42.64
C ALA A 349 15.66 48.07 42.63
N PRO A 350 15.44 47.45 41.46
CA PRO A 350 14.70 46.20 41.38
C PRO A 350 15.47 45.04 42.03
N TRP A 351 14.75 44.09 42.63
CA TRP A 351 15.33 42.81 43.02
C TRP A 351 15.26 41.82 41.86
N THR A 352 16.33 41.06 41.66
CA THR A 352 16.44 40.05 40.60
C THR A 352 16.60 38.66 41.18
N GLY A 353 15.91 37.68 40.62
CA GLY A 353 16.03 36.27 41.00
C GLY A 353 14.69 35.56 40.90
N ILE A 354 14.71 34.27 40.59
CA ILE A 354 13.48 33.46 40.44
C ILE A 354 12.79 33.15 41.78
N ALA A 355 13.53 33.30 42.89
CA ALA A 355 13.00 33.16 44.25
C ALA A 355 13.62 34.20 45.20
N ALA A 356 12.86 34.56 46.24
CA ALA A 356 13.32 35.39 47.34
C ALA A 356 14.32 34.64 48.24
N PRO A 357 15.21 35.34 48.98
CA PRO A 357 16.09 34.69 49.95
C PRO A 357 15.29 34.03 51.09
N ALA A 358 15.92 33.07 51.78
CA ALA A 358 15.32 32.43 52.95
C ALA A 358 14.98 33.48 54.02
N GLY A 359 13.69 33.56 54.38
CA GLY A 359 13.17 34.59 55.30
C GLY A 359 12.64 35.86 54.62
N GLY A 360 12.58 35.90 53.29
CA GLY A 360 12.00 36.99 52.51
C GLY A 360 12.94 38.19 52.33
N GLN A 361 12.67 38.95 51.27
CA GLN A 361 13.40 40.17 50.92
C GLN A 361 12.82 41.36 51.69
N GLN A 362 13.63 42.02 52.51
CA GLN A 362 13.18 43.21 53.24
C GLN A 362 13.06 44.43 52.31
N SER A 363 11.93 45.15 52.38
CA SER A 363 11.70 46.37 51.61
C SER A 363 12.45 47.58 52.16
N TRP A 364 12.48 48.65 51.38
CA TRP A 364 12.76 49.99 51.91
C TRP A 364 11.65 50.47 52.86
N PRO A 365 11.92 51.47 53.70
CA PRO A 365 10.91 52.12 54.53
C PRO A 365 9.71 52.60 53.71
N ILE A 366 8.51 52.15 54.07
CA ILE A 366 7.28 52.45 53.34
C ILE A 366 6.71 53.77 53.85
N MET A 367 6.73 54.80 52.98
CA MET A 367 6.30 56.16 53.33
C MET A 367 4.86 56.48 52.91
N GLN A 368 4.36 55.73 51.92
CA GLN A 368 3.03 55.84 51.32
C GLN A 368 2.61 54.45 50.82
N GLN A 369 1.43 54.32 50.22
CA GLN A 369 1.05 53.05 49.60
C GLN A 369 2.05 52.69 48.48
N THR A 370 2.72 51.55 48.64
CA THR A 370 3.71 51.04 47.68
C THR A 370 3.18 49.76 47.04
N ILE A 371 3.18 49.69 45.71
CA ILE A 371 2.81 48.48 44.98
C ILE A 371 4.07 47.80 44.49
N PHE A 372 4.26 46.54 44.88
CA PHE A 372 5.32 45.70 44.37
C PHE A 372 4.80 44.88 43.20
N THR A 373 5.52 44.88 42.08
CA THR A 373 5.17 44.14 40.86
C THR A 373 6.26 43.14 40.54
N LEU A 374 5.87 41.87 40.42
CA LEU A 374 6.72 40.78 39.95
C LEU A 374 6.51 40.61 38.44
N ASN A 375 7.59 40.69 37.69
CA ASN A 375 7.62 40.39 36.26
C ASN A 375 8.67 39.31 36.00
N CYS A 376 8.30 38.24 35.30
CA CYS A 376 9.18 37.14 34.98
C CYS A 376 9.30 36.93 33.47
N THR A 377 10.45 36.41 33.05
CA THR A 377 10.70 35.97 31.67
C THR A 377 10.59 34.44 31.63
N PRO A 378 9.52 33.88 31.04
CA PRO A 378 9.36 32.43 30.92
C PRO A 378 10.51 31.75 30.18
N ILE A 379 10.67 30.46 30.42
CA ILE A 379 11.53 29.63 29.59
C ILE A 379 10.77 29.34 28.28
N GLY A 380 11.41 29.51 27.12
CA GLY A 380 10.76 29.33 25.82
C GLY A 380 9.90 30.53 25.42
N ASN A 381 8.76 30.27 24.78
CA ASN A 381 7.85 31.32 24.26
C ASN A 381 6.55 31.47 25.07
N ALA A 382 6.49 30.86 26.26
CA ALA A 382 5.36 31.05 27.16
C ALA A 382 5.21 32.52 27.56
N THR A 383 4.00 32.92 27.94
CA THR A 383 3.69 34.27 28.42
C THR A 383 3.62 34.29 29.94
N PHE A 384 4.08 35.38 30.55
CA PHE A 384 3.90 35.66 31.97
C PHE A 384 3.05 36.91 32.13
N VAL A 385 2.05 36.85 33.00
CA VAL A 385 1.25 38.01 33.38
C VAL A 385 1.84 38.59 34.66
N PRO A 386 2.27 39.86 34.69
CA PRO A 386 2.82 40.47 35.89
C PRO A 386 1.84 40.39 37.08
N GLU A 387 2.33 39.98 38.23
CA GLU A 387 1.56 39.93 39.48
C GLU A 387 1.94 41.14 40.36
N SER A 388 0.98 41.73 41.05
CA SER A 388 1.23 42.90 41.91
C SER A 388 0.59 42.76 43.28
N VAL A 389 1.32 43.15 44.33
CA VAL A 389 0.84 43.16 45.71
C VAL A 389 0.98 44.56 46.31
N PRO A 390 -0.13 45.17 46.79
CA PRO A 390 -0.06 46.47 47.48
C PRO A 390 0.34 46.29 48.95
N VAL A 391 1.19 47.18 49.45
CA VAL A 391 1.50 47.34 50.87
C VAL A 391 1.02 48.70 51.33
N ASN A 392 0.10 48.69 52.29
CA ASN A 392 -0.57 49.91 52.77
C ASN A 392 0.08 50.43 54.05
N VAL A 393 0.05 51.75 54.23
CA VAL A 393 0.46 52.37 55.49
C VAL A 393 -0.75 52.47 56.42
N VAL A 394 -0.59 52.09 57.69
CA VAL A 394 -1.63 52.28 58.71
C VAL A 394 -1.95 53.78 58.81
N PRO A 395 -3.23 54.19 58.67
CA PRO A 395 -3.60 55.59 58.82
C PRO A 395 -3.30 56.07 60.24
N ILE A 396 -2.65 57.23 60.36
CA ILE A 396 -2.46 57.91 61.64
C ILE A 396 -3.78 58.57 62.00
N PHE A 397 -4.41 58.14 63.10
CA PHE A 397 -5.60 58.80 63.63
C PHE A 397 -5.15 60.03 64.43
N GLU A 398 -5.35 61.22 63.89
CA GLU A 398 -5.23 62.47 64.65
C GLU A 398 -6.60 62.83 65.24
N GLU A 399 -6.70 62.91 66.57
CA GLU A 399 -7.90 63.44 67.23
C GLU A 399 -8.09 64.91 66.83
N PRO A 400 -9.31 65.35 66.47
CA PRO A 400 -9.56 66.76 66.20
C PRO A 400 -9.36 67.54 67.50
N ASP A 401 -8.41 68.48 67.50
CA ASP A 401 -8.23 69.43 68.59
C ASP A 401 -9.57 70.11 68.91
N ARG A 402 -10.06 69.86 70.13
CA ARG A 402 -11.26 70.50 70.68
C ARG A 402 -10.88 71.94 71.00
N GLY A 403 -11.01 72.84 70.02
CA GLY A 403 -10.95 74.28 70.24
C GLY A 403 -11.99 74.69 71.29
N LEU A 404 -11.50 75.29 72.39
CA LEU A 404 -12.30 75.92 73.45
C LEU A 404 -12.99 77.19 72.96
#